data_AF-A0A6P1BYD1-F1
#
_entry.id   AF-A0A6P1BYD1-F1
#
_cell.length_a   1.000
_cell.length_b   1.000
_cell.length_c   1.000
_cell.angle_alpha   90.00
_cell.angle_beta   90.00
_cell.angle_gamma   90.00
#
_symmetry.space_group_name_H-M   'P 1'
#
loop_
_entity.id
_entity.type
_entity.pdbx_description
1 polymer ?
#
loop_
_entity_poly.entity_id
_entity_poly.type
_entity_poly.pdbx_seq_one_letter_code
_entity_poly.pdbx_strand_id
1 'polypeptide(L)' 'DQLHHFIADGVWDASPLESELLSQADRLVGGKDAVLVIDDTSLPKKGERSVGVAAQYASALGKTANCQTMVSLTLARGE' A
#
# COMPACT_ATOMS: atom_id res chain seq x y z
N ASP A 1 19.61 6.56 13.62
CA ASP A 1 20.43 5.90 12.58
C ASP A 1 19.94 4.51 12.20
N GLN A 2 19.81 3.54 13.13
CA GLN A 2 19.40 2.16 12.78
C GLN A 2 18.03 2.05 12.09
N LEU A 3 16.99 2.76 12.57
CA LEU A 3 15.64 2.66 11.97
C LEU A 3 15.57 3.24 10.55
N HIS A 4 16.25 4.37 10.31
CA HIS A 4 16.29 4.98 8.97
C HIS A 4 17.01 4.06 7.99
N HIS A 5 18.08 3.41 8.43
CA HIS A 5 18.76 2.39 7.64
C HIS A 5 17.84 1.19 7.37
N PHE A 6 17.15 0.68 8.38
CA PHE A 6 16.18 -0.42 8.22
C PHE A 6 15.07 -0.11 7.21
N ILE A 7 14.52 1.11 7.22
CA ILE A 7 13.42 1.52 6.33
C ILE A 7 13.89 1.83 4.91
N ALA A 8 15.08 2.41 4.72
CA ALA A 8 15.52 2.93 3.42
C ALA A 8 16.52 2.02 2.69
N ASP A 9 17.58 1.59 3.37
CA ASP A 9 18.75 0.96 2.75
C ASP A 9 18.95 -0.51 3.20
N GLY A 10 18.15 -0.97 4.15
CA GLY A 10 18.22 -2.31 4.70
C GLY A 10 17.73 -3.34 3.68
N VAL A 11 18.58 -4.31 3.35
CA VAL A 11 18.17 -5.47 2.56
C VAL A 11 17.59 -6.50 3.54
N TRP A 12 16.27 -6.51 3.68
CA TRP A 12 15.56 -7.51 4.48
C TRP A 12 14.53 -8.27 3.63
N ASP A 13 14.31 -9.53 3.99
CA ASP A 13 13.30 -10.39 3.37
C ASP A 13 11.91 -9.99 3.88
N ALA A 14 11.04 -9.56 2.97
CA ALA A 14 9.68 -9.13 3.30
C ALA A 14 8.74 -10.31 3.60
N SER A 15 9.08 -11.52 3.14
CA SER A 15 8.19 -12.69 3.18
C SER A 15 7.66 -13.03 4.59
N PRO A 16 8.47 -12.94 5.68
CA PRO A 16 7.98 -13.18 7.03
C PRO A 16 6.96 -12.13 7.49
N LEU A 17 7.16 -10.86 7.13
CA LEU A 17 6.22 -9.79 7.46
C LEU A 17 4.91 -9.94 6.69
N GLU A 18 4.98 -10.27 5.41
CA GLU A 18 3.80 -10.50 4.57
C GLU A 18 2.98 -11.69 5.09
N SER A 19 3.63 -12.77 5.49
CA SER A 19 2.97 -13.95 6.07
C SER A 19 2.22 -13.61 7.36
N GLU A 20 2.86 -12.84 8.24
CA GLU A 20 2.22 -12.38 9.49
C GLU A 20 1.06 -11.42 9.22
N LEU A 21 1.22 -10.49 8.27
CA LEU A 21 0.16 -9.57 7.85
C LEU A 21 -1.09 -10.33 7.36
N LEU A 22 -0.90 -11.36 6.53
CA LEU A 22 -2.00 -12.20 6.02
C LEU A 22 -2.68 -12.98 7.15
N SER A 23 -1.89 -13.56 8.06
CA SER A 23 -2.40 -14.27 9.25
C SER A 23 -3.27 -13.36 10.12
N GLN A 24 -2.82 -12.13 10.37
CA GLN A 24 -3.58 -11.15 11.16
C GLN A 24 -4.85 -10.69 10.43
N ALA A 25 -4.79 -10.44 9.12
CA ALA A 25 -5.96 -10.06 8.34
C ALA A 25 -7.04 -11.16 8.36
N ASP A 26 -6.65 -12.41 8.13
CA ASP A 26 -7.58 -13.54 8.19
C ASP A 26 -8.19 -13.71 9.59
N ARG A 27 -7.38 -13.58 10.65
CA ARG A 27 -7.85 -13.64 12.04
C ARG A 27 -8.88 -12.57 12.36
N LEU A 28 -8.71 -11.35 11.85
CA LEU A 28 -9.59 -10.21 12.17
C LEU A 28 -10.87 -10.21 11.31
N VAL A 29 -10.73 -10.44 10.01
CA VAL A 29 -11.80 -10.19 9.02
C VAL A 29 -11.94 -11.30 7.96
N GLY A 30 -11.29 -12.45 8.14
CA GLY A 30 -11.38 -13.59 7.22
C GLY A 30 -12.67 -14.41 7.31
N GLY A 31 -12.68 -15.54 6.61
CA GLY A 31 -13.82 -16.47 6.56
C GLY A 31 -14.63 -16.40 5.25
N LYS A 32 -15.65 -17.27 5.15
CA LYS A 32 -16.39 -17.54 3.90
C LYS A 32 -17.08 -16.32 3.27
N ASP A 33 -17.43 -15.33 4.09
CA ASP A 33 -18.15 -14.13 3.66
C ASP A 33 -17.20 -12.92 3.52
N ALA A 34 -15.89 -13.14 3.68
CA ALA A 34 -14.89 -12.11 3.45
C ALA A 34 -14.74 -11.83 1.95
N VAL A 35 -14.47 -10.57 1.63
CA VAL A 35 -14.23 -10.08 0.28
C VAL A 35 -12.85 -9.46 0.19
N LEU A 36 -12.17 -9.69 -0.93
CA LEU A 36 -10.92 -9.03 -1.26
C LEU A 36 -11.23 -7.81 -2.13
N VAL A 37 -11.03 -6.62 -1.57
CA VAL A 37 -11.16 -5.35 -2.28
C VAL A 37 -9.82 -5.01 -2.92
N ILE A 38 -9.84 -4.74 -4.22
CA ILE A 38 -8.69 -4.31 -5.01
C ILE A 38 -8.97 -2.89 -5.48
N ASP A 39 -8.10 -1.95 -5.10
CA ASP A 39 -8.30 -0.54 -5.37
C ASP A 39 -6.96 0.16 -5.67
N ASP A 40 -6.96 1.09 -6.64
CA ASP A 40 -5.82 1.95 -6.89
C ASP A 40 -5.80 3.13 -5.91
N THR A 41 -4.69 3.30 -5.22
CA THR A 41 -4.48 4.42 -4.30
C THR A 41 -3.45 5.38 -4.90
N SER A 42 -3.93 6.56 -5.25
CA SER A 42 -3.07 7.68 -5.70
C SER A 42 -2.48 8.43 -4.51
N LEU A 43 -1.15 8.56 -4.49
CA LEU A 43 -0.39 9.31 -3.49
C LEU A 43 0.27 10.53 -4.17
N PRO A 44 -0.36 11.72 -4.12
CA PRO A 44 0.19 12.93 -4.73
C PRO A 44 1.55 13.29 -4.16
N LYS A 45 2.50 13.63 -5.04
CA LYS A 45 3.85 14.04 -4.65
C LYS A 45 4.15 15.45 -5.13
N LYS A 46 4.97 16.16 -4.36
CA LYS A 46 5.50 17.50 -4.68
C LYS A 46 7.03 17.47 -4.60
N GLY A 47 7.68 18.33 -5.39
CA GLY A 47 9.13 18.38 -5.50
C GLY A 47 9.70 17.29 -6.41
N GLU A 48 11.03 17.20 -6.46
CA GLU A 48 11.77 16.41 -7.47
C GLU A 48 12.45 15.16 -6.92
N ARG A 49 12.19 14.82 -5.65
CA ARG A 49 12.92 13.76 -4.92
C ARG A 49 12.12 12.48 -4.69
N SER A 50 10.88 12.42 -5.17
CA SER A 50 10.07 11.20 -5.09
C SER A 50 10.31 10.33 -6.33
N VAL A 51 10.74 9.09 -6.13
CA VAL A 51 10.90 8.09 -7.20
C VAL A 51 9.55 7.53 -7.64
N GLY A 52 9.47 6.91 -8.83
CA GLY A 52 8.25 6.19 -9.26
C GLY A 52 7.00 7.07 -9.40
N VAL A 53 7.17 8.38 -9.59
CA VAL A 53 6.07 9.32 -9.85
C VAL A 53 5.83 9.48 -11.34
N ALA A 54 4.58 9.72 -11.72
CA ALA A 54 4.21 10.18 -13.05
C ALA A 54 2.97 11.07 -12.98
N ALA A 55 2.72 11.84 -14.04
CA ALA A 55 1.44 12.53 -14.20
C ALA A 55 0.33 11.52 -14.49
N GLN A 56 -0.53 11.28 -13.50
CA GLN A 56 -1.65 10.33 -13.60
C GLN A 56 -2.89 10.96 -12.96
N TYR A 57 -4.07 10.44 -13.28
CA TYR A 57 -5.32 10.92 -12.67
C TYR A 57 -5.37 10.50 -11.21
N ALA A 58 -5.22 11.45 -10.29
CA ALA A 58 -5.30 11.21 -8.86
C ALA A 58 -6.75 11.39 -8.40
N SER A 59 -7.45 10.28 -8.17
CA SER A 59 -8.88 10.25 -7.78
C SER A 59 -9.17 11.17 -6.58
N ALA A 60 -8.34 11.12 -5.54
CA ALA A 60 -8.44 11.97 -4.36
C ALA A 60 -8.31 13.49 -4.64
N LEU A 61 -7.72 13.88 -5.77
CA LEU A 61 -7.58 15.28 -6.19
C LEU A 61 -8.55 15.67 -7.31
N GLY A 62 -9.27 14.71 -7.90
CA GLY A 62 -10.17 14.93 -9.03
C GLY A 62 -9.49 15.42 -10.30
N LYS A 63 -8.16 15.25 -10.42
CA LYS A 63 -7.37 15.78 -11.56
C LYS A 63 -6.10 14.98 -11.81
N THR A 64 -5.54 15.17 -13.00
CA THR A 64 -4.18 14.70 -13.29
C THR A 64 -3.17 15.47 -12.45
N ALA A 65 -2.33 14.74 -11.72
CA ALA A 65 -1.28 15.29 -10.88
C ALA A 65 -0.06 14.36 -10.91
N ASN A 66 1.10 14.89 -10.53
CA ASN A 66 2.27 14.05 -10.29
C ASN A 66 2.02 13.19 -9.04
N CYS A 67 1.92 11.88 -9.19
CA CYS A 67 1.66 10.96 -8.09
C CYS A 67 2.40 9.64 -8.27
N GLN A 68 2.61 8.95 -7.15
CA GLN A 68 2.80 7.50 -7.15
C GLN A 68 1.40 6.88 -7.07
N THR A 69 1.15 5.81 -7.82
CA THR A 69 -0.10 5.06 -7.74
C THR A 69 0.23 3.61 -7.42
N MET A 70 -0.45 3.07 -6.42
CA MET A 70 -0.26 1.70 -5.95
C MET A 70 -1.57 0.94 -6.03
N VAL A 71 -1.52 -0.35 -6.29
CA VAL A 71 -2.67 -1.23 -6.11
C VAL A 71 -2.65 -1.76 -4.68
N SER A 72 -3.72 -1.54 -3.95
CA SER A 72 -3.91 -2.05 -2.59
C SER A 72 -4.81 -3.29 -2.60
N LEU A 73 -4.59 -4.16 -1.62
CA LEU A 73 -5.41 -5.34 -1.34
C LEU A 73 -5.93 -5.21 0.08
N THR A 74 -7.25 -5.12 0.23
CA THR A 74 -7.90 -5.01 1.54
C THR A 74 -8.86 -6.17 1.74
N LEU A 75 -8.65 -6.96 2.80
CA LEU A 75 -9.62 -7.95 3.22
C LEU A 75 -10.70 -7.26 4.05
N ALA A 76 -11.97 -7.49 3.73
CA ALA A 76 -13.11 -6.91 4.45
C ALA A 76 -14.20 -7.97 4.63
N ARG A 77 -15.01 -7.83 5.68
CA ARG A 77 -16.18 -8.67 5.93
C ARG A 77 -17.27 -7.81 6.54
N GLY A 78 -18.52 -8.05 6.14
CA GLY A 78 -19.67 -7.39 6.78
C GLY A 78 -19.75 -7.77 8.25
N GLU A 79 -20.09 -6.80 9.11
CA GLU A 79 -20.47 -7.04 10.51
C GLU A 79 -21.86 -7.65 10.62
#